data_AF-A0A962L632-F1
#
_entry.id   AF-A0A962L632-F1
#
_cell.length_a   1.000
_cell.length_b   1.000
_cell.length_c   1.000
_cell.angle_alpha   90.00
_cell.angle_beta   90.00
_cell.angle_gamma   90.00
#
_symmetry.space_group_name_H-M   'P 1'
#
loop_
_entity.id
_entity.type
_entity.pdbx_description
1 polymer ?
#
loop_
_entity_poly.entity_id
_entity_poly.type
_entity_poly.pdbx_seq_one_letter_code
_entity_poly.pdbx_strand_id
1 'polypeptide(L)'
;MGNAFDELMSVRGQGTPAEAIEISGRDPILSTRFKLGETGAAVMAAIGVAVNDLWEMRTGKRQDLSVKASHAAAALRSYNYMRVEGDEDQRGFAAQLGRQRISTPHPTRDGRFFLPHMRLPHLAERILRVLDCEFELESVRSALMKWDALDLENAIAEARACGAMVRSADEWLAHPHGQALAAKPVVE
;
A
#
# COMPACT_ATOMS: atom_id res chain seq x y z
N MET A 1 7.89 -19.06 -14.81
CA MET A 1 7.08 -18.05 -14.11
C MET A 1 7.01 -16.84 -15.01
N GLY A 2 5.80 -16.44 -15.42
CA GLY A 2 5.62 -15.22 -16.21
C GLY A 2 6.00 -13.98 -15.39
N ASN A 3 6.20 -12.85 -16.05
CA ASN A 3 6.38 -11.57 -15.36
C ASN A 3 5.02 -11.07 -14.81
N ALA A 4 5.01 -9.97 -14.04
CA ALA A 4 3.78 -9.43 -13.44
C ALA A 4 2.69 -9.09 -14.48
N PHE A 5 3.08 -8.74 -15.71
CA PHE A 5 2.13 -8.45 -16.78
C PHE A 5 1.45 -9.73 -17.29
N ASP A 6 2.20 -10.82 -17.43
CA ASP A 6 1.64 -12.13 -17.85
C ASP A 6 0.59 -12.63 -16.85
N GLU A 7 0.83 -12.44 -15.55
CA GLU A 7 -0.12 -12.79 -14.48
C GLU A 7 -1.42 -11.97 -14.60
N LEU A 8 -1.32 -10.66 -14.84
CA LEU A 8 -2.49 -9.80 -15.05
C LEU A 8 -3.26 -10.15 -16.33
N MET A 9 -2.55 -10.51 -17.41
CA MET A 9 -3.20 -10.99 -18.64
C MET A 9 -3.92 -12.31 -18.44
N SER A 10 -3.43 -13.18 -17.54
CA SER A 10 -4.15 -14.41 -17.19
C SER A 10 -5.50 -14.12 -16.50
N VAL A 11 -5.55 -13.10 -15.64
CA VAL A 11 -6.80 -12.67 -14.97
C VAL A 11 -7.80 -12.09 -15.95
N ARG A 12 -7.34 -11.38 -16.99
CA ARG A 12 -8.20 -10.84 -18.06
C ARG A 12 -9.04 -11.92 -18.74
N GLY A 13 -8.61 -13.19 -18.71
CA GLY A 13 -9.41 -14.33 -19.20
C GLY A 13 -9.67 -14.31 -20.71
N GLN A 14 -8.90 -13.53 -21.45
CA GLN A 14 -8.92 -13.44 -22.91
C GLN A 14 -7.54 -13.84 -23.46
N GLY A 15 -7.47 -14.17 -24.75
CA GLY A 15 -6.20 -14.50 -25.40
C GLY A 15 -5.16 -13.38 -25.33
N THR A 16 -3.93 -13.68 -25.73
CA THR A 16 -2.84 -12.70 -25.79
C THR A 16 -3.26 -11.47 -26.61
N PRO A 17 -3.03 -10.24 -26.10
CA PRO A 17 -3.34 -9.02 -26.85
C PRO A 17 -2.62 -9.00 -28.20
N ALA A 18 -3.29 -8.52 -29.25
CA ALA A 18 -2.75 -8.49 -30.61
C ALA A 18 -1.90 -7.26 -30.89
N GLU A 19 -2.07 -6.20 -30.10
CA GLU A 19 -1.29 -4.96 -30.18
C GLU A 19 0.16 -5.14 -29.70
N ALA A 20 1.05 -4.26 -30.16
CA ALA A 20 2.38 -4.18 -29.59
C ALA A 20 2.31 -3.53 -28.20
N ILE A 21 2.95 -4.16 -27.21
CA ILE A 21 3.00 -3.67 -25.83
C ILE A 21 4.46 -3.56 -25.42
N GLU A 22 4.89 -2.34 -25.13
CA GLU A 22 6.25 -2.05 -24.68
C GLU A 22 6.25 -1.55 -23.22
N ILE A 23 6.92 -2.28 -22.34
CA ILE A 23 7.27 -1.81 -20.99
C ILE A 23 8.78 -1.55 -20.97
N SER A 24 9.17 -0.29 -20.74
CA SER A 24 10.58 0.13 -20.74
C SER A 24 11.05 0.67 -19.39
N GLY A 25 12.34 0.49 -19.10
CA GLY A 25 12.93 0.82 -17.80
C GLY A 25 12.91 -0.36 -16.81
N ARG A 26 13.64 -0.22 -15.70
CA ARG A 26 13.78 -1.27 -14.68
C ARG A 26 13.95 -0.66 -13.29
N ASP A 27 13.59 -1.41 -12.25
CA ASP A 27 13.91 -1.04 -10.87
C ASP A 27 15.41 -1.23 -10.55
N PRO A 28 15.93 -0.57 -9.49
CA PRO A 28 15.22 0.31 -8.55
C PRO A 28 15.03 1.72 -9.10
N ILE A 29 13.79 2.23 -9.05
CA ILE A 29 13.49 3.65 -9.21
C ILE A 29 13.21 4.32 -7.86
N LEU A 30 12.60 3.59 -6.93
CA LEU A 30 12.32 4.01 -5.56
C LEU A 30 13.24 3.25 -4.59
N SER A 31 13.57 3.86 -3.45
CA SER A 31 14.38 3.24 -2.40
C SER A 31 13.55 2.20 -1.63
N THR A 32 13.38 1.03 -2.24
CA THR A 32 12.61 -0.11 -1.72
C THR A 32 13.20 -1.40 -2.25
N ARG A 33 12.94 -2.51 -1.56
CA ARG A 33 13.34 -3.85 -2.00
C ARG A 33 12.35 -4.46 -3.00
N PHE A 34 11.19 -3.83 -3.20
CA PHE A 34 10.16 -4.27 -4.12
C PHE A 34 10.31 -3.60 -5.49
N LYS A 35 9.95 -4.33 -6.56
CA LYS A 35 9.98 -3.85 -7.94
C LYS A 35 8.77 -2.97 -8.29
N LEU A 36 8.59 -1.87 -7.56
CA LEU A 36 7.38 -1.04 -7.67
C LEU A 36 7.24 -0.36 -9.04
N GLY A 37 8.34 0.00 -9.71
CA GLY A 37 8.29 0.61 -11.03
C GLY A 37 7.87 -0.37 -12.12
N GLU A 38 8.48 -1.56 -12.14
CA GLU A 38 8.13 -2.63 -13.08
C GLU A 38 6.71 -3.15 -12.84
N THR A 39 6.34 -3.45 -11.59
CA THR A 39 4.98 -3.91 -11.25
C THR A 39 3.94 -2.84 -11.54
N GLY A 40 4.21 -1.58 -11.20
CA GLY A 40 3.31 -0.47 -11.53
C GLY A 40 3.12 -0.31 -13.04
N ALA A 41 4.18 -0.47 -13.83
CA ALA A 41 4.09 -0.40 -15.28
C ALA A 41 3.31 -1.57 -15.88
N ALA A 42 3.46 -2.78 -15.33
CA ALA A 42 2.66 -3.93 -15.71
C ALA A 42 1.15 -3.70 -15.46
N VAL A 43 0.79 -3.15 -14.28
CA VAL A 43 -0.60 -2.78 -13.97
C VAL A 43 -1.13 -1.74 -14.95
N MET A 44 -0.37 -0.68 -15.23
CA MET A 44 -0.78 0.35 -16.19
C MET A 44 -0.94 -0.20 -17.61
N ALA A 45 -0.03 -1.06 -18.06
CA ALA A 45 -0.13 -1.72 -19.36
C ALA A 45 -1.38 -2.61 -19.42
N ALA A 46 -1.68 -3.37 -18.36
CA ALA A 46 -2.87 -4.21 -18.29
C ALA A 46 -4.17 -3.39 -18.35
N ILE A 47 -4.21 -2.23 -17.66
CA ILE A 47 -5.31 -1.27 -17.79
C ILE A 47 -5.42 -0.77 -19.24
N GLY A 48 -4.29 -0.45 -19.88
CA GLY A 48 -4.25 -0.05 -21.29
C GLY A 48 -4.86 -1.10 -22.23
N VAL A 49 -4.56 -2.39 -22.00
CA VAL A 49 -5.17 -3.49 -22.76
C VAL A 49 -6.69 -3.55 -22.54
N ALA A 50 -7.15 -3.45 -21.29
CA ALA A 50 -8.59 -3.43 -21.00
C ALA A 50 -9.29 -2.22 -21.65
N VAL A 51 -8.62 -1.06 -21.70
CA VAL A 51 -9.11 0.11 -22.45
C VAL A 51 -9.17 -0.17 -23.95
N ASN A 52 -8.16 -0.85 -24.52
CA ASN A 52 -8.18 -1.27 -25.92
C ASN A 52 -9.34 -2.22 -26.23
N ASP A 53 -9.72 -3.11 -25.31
CA ASP A 53 -10.87 -4.00 -25.51
C ASP A 53 -12.17 -3.20 -25.68
N LEU A 54 -12.39 -2.22 -24.81
CA LEU A 54 -13.54 -1.32 -24.90
C LEU A 54 -13.47 -0.43 -26.15
N TRP A 55 -12.28 0.02 -26.52
CA TRP A 55 -12.05 0.82 -27.71
C TRP A 55 -12.34 0.04 -29.00
N GLU A 56 -11.95 -1.22 -29.06
CA GLU A 56 -12.20 -2.12 -30.18
C GLU A 56 -13.70 -2.42 -30.32
N MET A 57 -14.40 -2.67 -29.21
CA MET A 57 -15.86 -2.85 -29.24
C MET A 57 -16.58 -1.64 -29.87
N ARG A 58 -16.06 -0.43 -29.67
CA ARG A 58 -16.65 0.80 -30.20
C ARG A 58 -16.21 1.13 -31.63
N THR A 59 -14.96 0.84 -31.98
CA THR A 59 -14.33 1.40 -33.19
C THR A 59 -13.80 0.37 -34.18
N GLY A 60 -13.74 -0.91 -33.77
CA GLY A 60 -13.11 -1.99 -34.52
C GLY A 60 -11.59 -1.85 -34.64
N LYS A 61 -10.96 -1.02 -33.79
CA LYS A 61 -9.52 -0.73 -33.84
C LYS A 61 -8.89 -0.95 -32.47
N ARG A 62 -7.59 -1.26 -32.46
CA ARG A 62 -6.72 -1.29 -31.28
C ARG A 62 -5.56 -0.32 -31.46
N GLN A 63 -4.86 0.01 -30.38
CA GLN A 63 -3.69 0.89 -30.38
C GLN A 63 -2.51 0.20 -29.72
N ASP A 64 -1.30 0.44 -30.22
CA ASP A 64 -0.09 -0.01 -29.54
C ASP A 64 0.10 0.76 -28.22
N LEU A 65 0.64 0.07 -27.21
CA LEU A 65 0.79 0.57 -25.85
C LEU A 65 2.26 0.69 -25.48
N SER A 66 2.62 1.78 -24.80
CA SER A 66 3.95 1.93 -24.21
C SER A 66 3.88 2.51 -22.80
N VAL A 67 4.60 1.92 -21.85
CA VAL A 67 4.66 2.36 -20.45
C VAL A 67 6.11 2.37 -19.97
N LYS A 68 6.52 3.48 -19.34
CA LYS A 68 7.83 3.60 -18.70
C LYS A 68 7.73 3.29 -17.21
N ALA A 69 8.58 2.40 -16.71
CA ALA A 69 8.65 2.05 -15.28
C ALA A 69 8.84 3.29 -14.38
N SER A 70 9.61 4.28 -14.85
CA SER A 70 9.81 5.54 -14.12
C SER A 70 8.54 6.40 -14.02
N HIS A 71 7.70 6.41 -15.06
CA HIS A 71 6.43 7.13 -15.04
C HIS A 71 5.43 6.42 -14.11
N ALA A 72 5.38 5.10 -14.16
CA ALA A 72 4.55 4.31 -13.25
C ALA A 72 4.96 4.52 -11.78
N ALA A 73 6.27 4.51 -11.49
CA ALA A 73 6.79 4.81 -10.16
C ALA A 73 6.46 6.24 -9.69
N ALA A 74 6.51 7.24 -10.59
CA ALA A 74 6.11 8.60 -10.27
C ALA A 74 4.61 8.70 -9.95
N ALA A 75 3.76 7.98 -10.70
CA ALA A 75 2.32 7.96 -10.47
C ALA A 75 1.94 7.38 -9.10
N LEU A 76 2.68 6.37 -8.59
CA LEU A 76 2.51 5.85 -7.23
C LEU A 76 2.73 6.90 -6.13
N ARG A 77 3.41 8.02 -6.45
CA ARG A 77 3.71 9.12 -5.54
C ARG A 77 2.93 10.40 -5.86
N SER A 78 1.96 10.33 -6.77
CA SER A 78 1.21 11.49 -7.31
C SER A 78 0.70 12.45 -6.24
N TYR A 79 0.21 11.93 -5.11
CA TYR A 79 -0.30 12.74 -4.01
C TYR A 79 0.75 13.69 -3.40
N ASN A 80 2.06 13.37 -3.50
CA ASN A 80 3.14 14.25 -3.03
C ASN A 80 3.40 15.43 -3.97
N TYR A 81 2.95 15.32 -5.23
CA TYR A 81 3.12 16.36 -6.25
C TYR A 81 1.87 17.21 -6.43
N MET A 82 0.75 16.81 -5.82
CA MET A 82 -0.49 17.55 -5.84
C MET A 82 -0.32 18.88 -5.10
N ARG A 83 -0.77 19.97 -5.73
CA ARG A 83 -0.84 21.31 -5.13
C ARG A 83 -2.29 21.78 -5.19
N VAL A 84 -2.79 22.30 -4.07
CA VAL A 84 -4.11 22.90 -3.98
C VAL A 84 -3.91 24.41 -3.89
N GLU A 85 -4.52 25.15 -4.81
CA GLU A 85 -4.48 26.60 -4.80
C GLU A 85 -5.13 27.13 -3.50
N GLY A 86 -4.46 28.05 -2.81
CA GLY A 86 -4.91 28.59 -1.53
C GLY A 86 -4.52 27.79 -0.27
N ASP A 87 -3.87 26.63 -0.40
CA ASP A 87 -3.34 25.84 0.72
C ASP A 87 -1.85 26.18 0.99
N GLU A 88 -1.56 27.47 1.15
CA GLU A 88 -0.18 27.97 1.31
C GLU A 88 0.39 27.72 2.71
N ASP A 89 -0.46 27.40 3.70
CA ASP A 89 -0.07 27.57 5.09
C ASP A 89 0.86 26.46 5.60
N GLN A 90 1.03 25.31 4.92
CA GLN A 90 1.89 24.14 5.25
C GLN A 90 1.90 23.65 6.72
N ARG A 91 1.19 24.30 7.64
CA ARG A 91 1.10 23.99 9.08
C ARG A 91 0.36 22.69 9.28
N GLY A 92 -0.64 22.40 8.44
CA GLY A 92 -1.28 21.09 8.34
C GLY A 92 -0.27 19.99 7.96
N PHE A 93 0.62 20.27 7.01
CA PHE A 93 1.64 19.31 6.55
C PHE A 93 2.71 19.04 7.62
N ALA A 94 3.16 20.07 8.35
CA ALA A 94 4.12 19.91 9.47
C ALA A 94 3.51 19.14 10.66
N ALA A 95 2.27 19.45 11.05
CA ALA A 95 1.54 18.69 12.07
C ALA A 95 1.27 17.24 11.63
N GLN A 96 0.99 17.03 10.34
CA GLN A 96 0.86 15.71 9.74
C GLN A 96 2.18 14.93 9.78
N LEU A 97 3.33 15.57 9.51
CA LEU A 97 4.67 14.96 9.63
C LEU A 97 4.99 14.52 11.07
N GLY A 98 4.58 15.29 12.08
CA GLY A 98 4.69 14.87 13.49
C GLY A 98 3.91 13.59 13.78
N ARG A 99 2.64 13.53 13.33
CA ARG A 99 1.77 12.34 13.44
C ARG A 99 2.28 11.15 12.63
N GLN A 100 2.99 11.39 11.52
CA GLN A 100 3.61 10.34 10.73
C GLN A 100 4.67 9.56 11.52
N ARG A 101 5.44 10.22 12.41
CA ARG A 101 6.46 9.54 13.23
C ARG A 101 5.85 8.57 14.25
N ILE A 102 4.63 8.84 14.68
CA ILE A 102 3.90 7.92 15.57
C ILE A 102 3.37 6.76 14.75
N SER A 103 2.91 7.02 13.52
CA SER A 103 2.39 5.99 12.61
C SER A 103 3.49 5.21 11.87
N THR A 104 4.51 4.78 12.61
CA THR A 104 5.57 3.86 12.17
C THR A 104 5.60 2.63 13.06
N PRO A 105 6.26 1.53 12.67
CA PRO A 105 6.53 0.43 13.59
C PRO A 105 7.33 0.88 14.83
N HIS A 106 6.90 0.47 16.02
CA HIS A 106 7.60 0.66 17.29
C HIS A 106 7.71 -0.67 18.04
N PRO A 107 8.76 -0.88 18.85
CA PRO A 107 8.92 -2.09 19.63
C PRO A 107 7.84 -2.25 20.71
N THR A 108 7.55 -3.50 21.06
CA THR A 108 6.64 -3.92 22.13
C THR A 108 7.38 -4.73 23.19
N ARG A 109 6.70 -5.06 24.30
CA ARG A 109 7.30 -5.74 25.47
C ARG A 109 7.96 -7.07 25.13
N ASP A 110 7.33 -7.81 24.23
CA ASP A 110 7.73 -9.14 23.73
C ASP A 110 8.84 -9.09 22.66
N GLY A 111 9.44 -7.92 22.40
CA GLY A 111 10.48 -7.74 21.40
C GLY A 111 9.97 -7.77 19.95
N ARG A 112 8.65 -7.78 19.76
CA ARG A 112 8.01 -7.62 18.45
C ARG A 112 7.81 -6.13 18.13
N PHE A 113 7.13 -5.85 17.02
CA PHE A 113 6.81 -4.49 16.62
C PHE A 113 5.31 -4.33 16.40
N PHE A 114 4.78 -3.16 16.76
CA PHE A 114 3.42 -2.75 16.50
C PHE A 114 3.41 -1.44 15.68
N LEU A 115 2.54 -1.37 14.68
CA LEU A 115 2.32 -0.16 13.88
C LEU A 115 0.96 0.43 14.27
N PRO A 116 0.90 1.51 15.06
CA PRO A 116 -0.34 2.22 15.34
C PRO A 116 -0.70 3.11 14.14
N HIS A 117 -1.96 3.11 13.70
CA HIS A 117 -2.41 3.98 12.60
C HIS A 117 -3.23 5.15 13.15
N MET A 118 -2.53 6.23 13.50
CA MET A 118 -3.09 7.41 14.15
C MET A 118 -3.28 8.59 13.18
N ARG A 119 -3.46 8.32 11.88
CA ARG A 119 -3.59 9.39 10.87
C ARG A 119 -4.98 10.03 10.83
N LEU A 120 -6.01 9.34 11.32
CA LEU A 120 -7.37 9.86 11.44
C LEU A 120 -7.67 10.21 12.91
N PRO A 121 -8.13 11.44 13.24
CA PRO A 121 -8.28 11.88 14.62
C PRO A 121 -9.10 10.94 15.52
N HIS A 122 -10.23 10.45 15.01
CA HIS A 122 -11.12 9.55 15.76
C HIS A 122 -10.52 8.15 15.96
N LEU A 123 -9.63 7.68 15.08
CA LEU A 123 -8.89 6.44 15.28
C LEU A 123 -7.76 6.64 16.28
N ALA A 124 -7.03 7.76 16.16
CA ALA A 124 -5.99 8.13 17.11
C ALA A 124 -6.53 8.19 18.54
N GLU A 125 -7.67 8.86 18.75
CA GLU A 125 -8.32 8.94 20.05
C GLU A 125 -8.62 7.56 20.66
N ARG A 126 -9.15 6.62 19.88
CA ARG A 126 -9.43 5.25 20.36
C ARG A 126 -8.16 4.51 20.74
N ILE A 127 -7.10 4.63 19.94
CA ILE A 127 -5.81 3.99 20.24
C ILE A 127 -5.21 4.57 21.52
N LEU A 128 -5.25 5.90 21.70
CA LEU A 128 -4.74 6.57 22.89
C LEU A 128 -5.50 6.15 24.16
N ARG A 129 -6.81 5.93 24.07
CA ARG A 129 -7.61 5.39 25.19
C ARG A 129 -7.22 3.95 25.54
N VAL A 130 -6.92 3.10 24.55
CA VAL A 130 -6.45 1.72 24.81
C VAL A 130 -5.06 1.72 25.45
N LEU A 131 -4.18 2.61 24.96
CA LEU A 131 -2.81 2.74 25.47
C LEU A 131 -2.71 3.51 26.80
N ASP A 132 -3.77 4.22 27.18
CA ASP A 132 -3.82 5.14 28.32
C ASP A 132 -2.62 6.10 28.32
N CYS A 133 -2.48 6.85 27.22
CA CYS A 133 -1.33 7.72 27.01
C CYS A 133 -1.67 9.03 26.26
N GLU A 134 -0.74 9.97 26.32
CA GLU A 134 -0.80 11.24 25.59
C GLU A 134 -0.48 11.05 24.10
N PHE A 135 -0.95 11.98 23.26
CA PHE A 135 -0.66 11.97 21.83
C PHE A 135 0.74 12.50 21.49
N GLU A 136 1.76 11.92 22.12
CA GLU A 136 3.16 12.29 21.96
C GLU A 136 4.01 11.05 21.69
N LEU A 137 5.01 11.16 20.82
CA LEU A 137 5.79 10.02 20.31
C LEU A 137 6.37 9.15 21.43
N GLU A 138 7.01 9.77 22.41
CA GLU A 138 7.64 9.04 23.51
C GLU A 138 6.62 8.47 24.51
N SER A 139 5.47 9.13 24.66
CA SER A 139 4.36 8.62 25.49
C SER A 139 3.77 7.35 24.87
N VAL A 140 3.50 7.39 23.56
CA VAL A 140 3.03 6.23 22.80
C VAL A 140 4.04 5.09 22.84
N ARG A 141 5.33 5.35 22.58
CA ARG A 141 6.39 4.33 22.66
C ARG A 141 6.47 3.67 24.04
N SER A 142 6.40 4.48 25.10
CA SER A 142 6.42 3.97 26.47
C SER A 142 5.20 3.12 26.79
N ALA A 143 4.03 3.46 26.25
CA ALA A 143 2.82 2.66 26.39
C ALA A 143 2.93 1.33 25.63
N LEU A 144 3.43 1.35 24.39
CA LEU A 144 3.62 0.14 23.57
C LEU A 144 4.55 -0.88 24.23
N MET A 145 5.59 -0.44 24.94
CA MET A 145 6.50 -1.32 25.70
C MET A 145 5.87 -2.05 26.88
N LYS A 146 4.60 -1.76 27.21
CA LYS A 146 3.84 -2.46 28.26
C LYS A 146 3.00 -3.62 27.73
N TRP A 147 2.87 -3.73 26.41
CA TRP A 147 2.01 -4.70 25.75
C TRP A 147 2.80 -5.74 24.96
N ASP A 148 2.25 -6.94 24.83
CA ASP A 148 2.66 -7.89 23.78
C ASP A 148 1.93 -7.53 22.49
N ALA A 149 2.60 -7.70 21.34
CA ALA A 149 2.12 -7.07 20.09
C ALA A 149 0.77 -7.63 19.61
N LEU A 150 0.54 -8.93 19.77
CA LEU A 150 -0.71 -9.58 19.35
C LEU A 150 -1.87 -9.23 20.30
N ASP A 151 -1.62 -9.19 21.60
CA ASP A 151 -2.63 -8.80 22.59
C ASP A 151 -3.08 -7.35 22.36
N LEU A 152 -2.13 -6.47 22.03
CA LEU A 152 -2.46 -5.10 21.64
C LEU A 152 -3.23 -5.03 20.33
N GLU A 153 -2.85 -5.79 19.31
CA GLU A 153 -3.62 -5.86 18.05
C GLU A 153 -5.09 -6.24 18.31
N ASN A 154 -5.32 -7.23 19.16
CA ASN A 154 -6.67 -7.66 19.54
C ASN A 154 -7.43 -6.57 20.31
N ALA A 155 -6.79 -5.91 21.29
CA ALA A 155 -7.41 -4.83 22.06
C ALA A 155 -7.77 -3.62 21.17
N ILE A 156 -6.90 -3.27 20.22
CA ILE A 156 -7.13 -2.21 19.23
C ILE A 156 -8.27 -2.56 18.27
N ALA A 157 -8.34 -3.83 17.84
CA ALA A 157 -9.45 -4.31 17.01
C ALA A 157 -10.79 -4.28 17.76
N GLU A 158 -10.83 -4.69 19.03
CA GLU A 158 -12.01 -4.64 19.90
C GLU A 158 -12.49 -3.19 20.11
N ALA A 159 -11.54 -2.26 20.27
CA ALA A 159 -11.81 -0.83 20.33
C ALA A 159 -12.25 -0.21 18.99
N ARG A 160 -12.36 -1.01 17.91
CA ARG A 160 -12.68 -0.56 16.54
C ARG A 160 -11.73 0.54 16.07
N ALA A 161 -10.45 0.37 16.35
CA ALA A 161 -9.37 1.25 15.94
C ALA A 161 -8.48 0.58 14.88
N CYS A 162 -7.41 1.26 14.45
CA CYS A 162 -6.52 0.76 13.41
C CYS A 162 -5.07 0.68 13.89
N GLY A 163 -4.53 -0.51 13.88
CA GLY A 163 -3.14 -0.81 14.22
C GLY A 163 -2.93 -2.32 14.16
N ALA A 164 -1.70 -2.75 13.94
CA ALA A 164 -1.39 -4.16 13.78
C ALA A 164 0.02 -4.51 14.25
N MET A 165 0.18 -5.74 14.70
CA MET A 165 1.46 -6.39 14.91
C MET A 165 2.16 -6.58 13.56
N VAL A 166 3.44 -6.21 13.49
CA VAL A 166 4.28 -6.47 12.33
C VAL A 166 4.64 -7.96 12.29
N ARG A 167 4.44 -8.55 11.11
CA ARG A 167 4.67 -9.97 10.84
C ARG A 167 5.76 -10.13 9.78
N SER A 168 6.51 -11.23 9.87
CA SER A 168 7.36 -11.69 8.77
C SER A 168 6.50 -12.21 7.60
N ALA A 169 7.13 -12.44 6.44
CA ALA A 169 6.45 -13.05 5.31
C ALA A 169 5.92 -14.45 5.66
N ASP A 170 6.71 -15.26 6.36
CA ASP A 170 6.31 -16.62 6.75
C ASP A 170 5.16 -16.61 7.75
N GLU A 171 5.19 -15.70 8.74
CA GLU A 171 4.09 -15.52 9.69
C GLU A 171 2.80 -15.06 9.00
N TRP A 172 2.92 -14.17 8.01
CA TRP A 172 1.77 -13.75 7.20
C TRP A 172 1.19 -14.91 6.39
N LEU A 173 2.03 -15.69 5.71
CA LEU A 173 1.59 -16.84 4.91
C LEU A 173 0.98 -17.95 5.77
N ALA A 174 1.40 -18.09 7.03
CA ALA A 174 0.80 -19.01 7.99
C ALA A 174 -0.51 -18.48 8.59
N HIS A 175 -0.77 -17.17 8.55
CA HIS A 175 -1.96 -16.55 9.14
C HIS A 175 -3.24 -16.90 8.34
N PRO A 176 -4.41 -17.11 8.97
CA PRO A 176 -5.64 -17.46 8.27
C PRO A 176 -6.03 -16.49 7.15
N HIS A 177 -5.88 -15.18 7.36
CA HIS A 177 -6.11 -14.19 6.30
C HIS A 177 -5.09 -14.27 5.16
N GLY A 178 -3.82 -14.57 5.44
CA GLY A 178 -2.80 -14.74 4.42
C GLY A 178 -3.06 -15.98 3.56
N GLN A 179 -3.46 -17.09 4.17
CA GLN A 179 -3.88 -18.30 3.46
C GLN A 179 -5.11 -18.05 2.59
N ALA A 180 -6.10 -17.32 3.12
CA ALA A 180 -7.30 -16.98 2.37
C ALA A 180 -6.99 -16.12 1.14
N LEU A 181 -6.09 -15.13 1.27
CA LEU A 181 -5.69 -14.27 0.15
C LEU A 181 -4.75 -14.96 -0.85
N ALA A 182 -3.91 -15.90 -0.41
CA ALA A 182 -3.03 -16.65 -1.30
C ALA A 182 -3.79 -17.52 -2.31
N ALA A 183 -5.05 -17.88 -2.02
CA ALA A 183 -5.94 -18.60 -2.91
C ALA A 183 -6.71 -17.69 -3.89
N LYS A 184 -6.56 -16.36 -3.78
CA LYS A 184 -7.27 -15.38 -4.62
C LYS A 184 -6.40 -14.96 -5.82
N PRO A 185 -7.02 -14.58 -6.95
CA PRO A 185 -6.29 -13.90 -8.02
C PRO A 185 -5.76 -12.55 -7.53
N VAL A 186 -4.76 -12.01 -8.23
CA VAL A 186 -4.18 -10.69 -7.91
C VAL A 186 -5.17 -9.52 -8.04
N VAL A 187 -6.26 -9.71 -8.79
CA VAL A 187 -7.38 -8.77 -8.96
C VAL A 187 -8.68 -9.60 -9.02
N GLU A 188 -9.72 -9.18 -8.28
CA GLU A 188 -11.08 -9.75 -8.28
C GLU A 188 -12.08 -8.87 -9.03
#